data_AF-A0A925XG79-F1
#
_entry.id   AF-A0A925XG79-F1
#
_cell.length_a   1.000
_cell.length_b   1.000
_cell.length_c   1.000
_cell.angle_alpha   90.00
_cell.angle_beta   90.00
_cell.angle_gamma   90.00
#
_symmetry.space_group_name_H-M   'P 1'
#
loop_
_entity.id
_entity.type
_entity.pdbx_description
1 polymer ?
#
loop_
_entity_poly.entity_id
_entity_poly.type
_entity_poly.pdbx_seq_one_letter_code
_entity_poly.pdbx_strand_id
1 'polypeptide(L)'
;QIKQLARRFKATQEVRELDTSFVHLRMLPREIERYSPDKSAESDGAIFLFVNGRNPAVVLLIETKGQEWTYGVGRLSAPSELTMRLDDTVVWKQPRAFESLSWTNPYTASNTPATFP
;
A
#
# COMPACT_ATOMS: atom_id res chain seq x y z
N GLN A 1 -10.48 -7.89 14.42
CA GLN A 1 -11.26 -6.97 13.57
C GLN A 1 -10.43 -6.37 12.43
N ILE A 2 -9.35 -5.64 12.71
CA ILE A 2 -8.56 -4.96 11.66
C ILE A 2 -8.04 -5.88 10.52
N LYS A 3 -7.64 -7.12 10.83
CA LYS A 3 -7.26 -8.12 9.82
C LYS A 3 -8.40 -8.49 8.87
N GLN A 4 -9.64 -8.51 9.35
CA GLN A 4 -10.81 -8.80 8.51
C GLN A 4 -11.10 -7.62 7.58
N LEU A 5 -10.91 -6.38 8.06
CA LEU A 5 -10.99 -5.19 7.22
C LEU A 5 -9.91 -5.20 6.13
N ALA A 6 -8.65 -5.49 6.49
CA ALA A 6 -7.54 -5.57 5.53
C ALA A 6 -7.77 -6.62 4.43
N ARG A 7 -8.43 -7.74 4.74
CA ARG A 7 -8.76 -8.79 3.75
C ARG A 7 -9.78 -8.38 2.69
N ARG A 8 -10.54 -7.30 2.91
CA ARG A 8 -11.45 -6.73 1.89
C ARG A 8 -10.70 -5.99 0.80
N PHE A 9 -9.45 -5.62 1.05
CA PHE A 9 -8.59 -4.99 0.07
C PHE A 9 -7.96 -6.03 -0.84
N LYS A 10 -7.98 -5.76 -2.15
CA LYS A 10 -7.36 -6.57 -3.19
C LYS A 10 -6.48 -5.67 -4.05
N ALA A 11 -5.20 -6.00 -4.13
CA ALA A 11 -4.26 -5.25 -4.96
C ALA A 11 -3.84 -6.06 -6.19
N THR A 12 -3.66 -5.38 -7.31
CA THR A 12 -3.12 -5.94 -8.55
C THR A 12 -1.94 -5.13 -9.06
N GLN A 13 -1.06 -5.79 -9.79
CA GLN A 13 0.11 -5.20 -10.44
C GLN A 13 0.11 -5.59 -11.91
N GLU A 14 0.23 -4.63 -12.82
CA GLU A 14 0.36 -4.91 -14.25
C GLU A 14 1.70 -5.60 -14.56
N VAL A 15 1.65 -6.70 -15.34
CA VAL A 15 2.82 -7.46 -15.81
C VAL A 15 2.64 -7.66 -17.31
N ARG A 16 3.51 -7.04 -18.13
CA ARG A 16 3.39 -7.07 -19.60
C ARG A 16 3.98 -8.30 -20.28
N GLU A 17 4.62 -9.18 -19.52
CA GLU A 17 5.33 -10.35 -20.06
C GLU A 17 4.46 -11.63 -20.11
N LEU A 18 3.26 -11.60 -19.55
CA LEU A 18 2.35 -12.75 -19.47
C LEU A 18 1.09 -12.48 -20.30
N ASP A 19 0.47 -13.53 -20.84
CA ASP A 19 -0.85 -13.47 -21.51
C ASP A 19 -1.94 -12.84 -20.61
N THR A 20 -1.71 -12.81 -19.30
CA THR A 20 -2.46 -12.02 -18.32
C THR A 20 -1.79 -10.66 -18.10
N SER A 21 -2.51 -9.57 -18.37
CA SER A 21 -1.96 -8.21 -18.23
C SER A 21 -1.65 -7.78 -16.79
N PHE A 22 -2.09 -8.53 -15.78
CA PHE A 22 -1.84 -8.22 -14.37
C PHE A 22 -1.73 -9.47 -13.49
N VAL A 23 -1.10 -9.32 -12.33
CA VAL A 23 -1.04 -10.33 -11.27
C VAL A 23 -1.75 -9.83 -10.02
N HIS A 24 -2.34 -10.75 -9.27
CA HIS A 24 -2.89 -10.46 -7.94
C HIS A 24 -1.77 -10.44 -6.91
N LEU A 25 -1.69 -9.37 -6.14
CA LEU A 25 -0.76 -9.25 -5.04
C LEU A 25 -1.34 -9.95 -3.81
N ARG A 26 -0.52 -10.80 -3.18
CA ARG A 26 -0.90 -11.50 -1.96
C ARG A 26 -0.67 -10.59 -0.76
N MET A 27 -1.69 -10.38 0.07
CA MET A 27 -1.48 -9.74 1.38
C MET A 27 -0.66 -10.68 2.28
N LEU A 28 0.34 -10.14 2.98
CA LEU A 28 1.03 -10.91 4.02
C LEU A 28 0.05 -11.29 5.15
N PRO A 29 0.17 -12.49 5.74
CA PRO A 29 -0.78 -12.98 6.73
C PRO A 29 -0.66 -12.24 8.08
N ARG A 30 0.50 -11.65 8.35
CA ARG A 30 0.79 -10.84 9.53
C ARG A 30 0.97 -9.39 9.11
N GLU A 31 0.39 -8.51 9.89
CA GLU A 31 0.69 -7.08 9.91
C GLU A 31 2.20 -6.87 10.16
N ILE A 32 2.77 -5.88 9.48
CA ILE A 32 4.16 -5.48 9.71
C ILE A 32 4.29 -4.84 11.07
N GLU A 33 3.35 -3.96 11.40
CA GLU A 33 3.29 -3.25 12.67
C GLU A 33 1.83 -3.05 13.04
N ARG A 34 1.54 -3.11 14.35
CA ARG A 34 0.25 -2.73 14.92
C ARG A 34 0.49 -1.66 15.98
N TYR A 35 -0.25 -0.57 15.90
CA TYR A 35 -0.06 0.61 16.72
C TYR A 35 -1.40 1.22 17.12
N SER A 36 -1.38 2.17 18.06
CA SER A 36 -2.55 2.98 18.41
C SER A 36 -2.31 4.42 17.96
N PRO A 37 -3.05 4.91 16.94
CA PRO A 37 -2.93 6.30 16.47
C PRO A 37 -3.20 7.37 17.53
N ASP A 38 -3.94 7.02 18.59
CA ASP A 38 -4.29 7.90 19.70
C ASP A 38 -4.34 7.11 21.04
N LYS A 39 -4.49 7.82 22.16
CA LYS A 39 -4.57 7.23 23.51
C LYS A 39 -5.94 6.63 23.86
N SER A 40 -6.94 6.80 22.99
CA SER A 40 -8.25 6.17 23.16
C SER A 40 -8.14 4.65 23.22
N ALA A 41 -8.92 4.00 24.10
CA ALA A 41 -8.98 2.55 24.21
C ALA A 41 -9.48 1.87 22.92
N GLU A 42 -10.27 2.60 22.13
CA GLU A 42 -10.81 2.14 20.85
C GLU A 42 -9.86 2.42 19.67
N SER A 43 -8.66 2.95 19.92
CA SER A 43 -7.68 3.26 18.88
C SER A 43 -6.90 2.01 18.45
N ASP A 44 -6.98 1.70 17.15
CA ASP A 44 -6.30 0.54 16.55
C ASP A 44 -5.81 0.91 15.15
N GLY A 45 -4.58 0.53 14.83
CA GLY A 45 -3.95 0.82 13.55
C GLY A 45 -2.97 -0.29 13.17
N ALA A 46 -2.86 -0.58 11.88
CA ALA A 46 -1.93 -1.58 11.39
C ALA A 46 -1.45 -1.30 9.96
N ILE A 47 -0.23 -1.79 9.70
CA ILE A 47 0.41 -1.76 8.39
C ILE A 47 0.39 -3.15 7.78
N PHE A 48 -0.13 -3.27 6.56
CA PHE A 48 -0.11 -4.51 5.77
C PHE A 48 0.66 -4.31 4.48
N LEU A 49 1.30 -5.38 4.01
CA LEU A 49 1.97 -5.40 2.71
C LEU A 49 1.26 -6.35 1.76
N PHE A 50 1.13 -5.91 0.52
CA PHE A 50 0.72 -6.71 -0.62
C PHE A 50 1.95 -6.96 -1.48
N VAL A 51 2.25 -8.25 -1.69
CA VAL A 51 3.50 -8.70 -2.30
C VAL A 51 3.24 -9.47 -3.59
N ASN A 52 4.15 -9.30 -4.56
CA ASN A 52 4.31 -10.21 -5.68
C ASN A 52 5.41 -11.23 -5.33
N GLY A 53 5.03 -12.47 -5.01
CA GLY A 53 5.94 -13.47 -4.47
C GLY A 53 6.51 -13.05 -3.11
N ARG A 54 7.76 -12.56 -3.11
CA ARG A 54 8.48 -12.02 -1.95
C ARG A 54 8.71 -10.51 -2.02
N ASN A 55 8.34 -9.85 -3.12
CA ASN A 55 8.60 -8.43 -3.34
C ASN A 55 7.39 -7.57 -2.94
N PRO A 56 7.50 -6.69 -1.93
CA PRO A 56 6.44 -5.73 -1.61
C PRO A 56 6.16 -4.77 -2.77
N ALA A 57 4.89 -4.64 -3.12
CA ALA A 57 4.44 -3.78 -4.21
C ALA A 57 3.52 -2.66 -3.73
N VAL A 58 2.70 -2.93 -2.70
CA VAL A 58 1.79 -1.95 -2.11
C VAL A 58 1.81 -2.07 -0.60
N VAL A 59 1.80 -0.92 0.08
CA VAL A 59 1.54 -0.81 1.53
C VAL A 59 0.12 -0.31 1.76
N LEU A 60 -0.53 -0.86 2.79
CA LEU A 60 -1.84 -0.47 3.25
C LEU A 60 -1.74 -0.12 4.74
N LEU A 61 -2.05 1.13 5.09
CA LEU A 61 -2.33 1.56 6.45
C LEU A 61 -3.84 1.53 6.65
N ILE A 62 -4.31 0.92 7.73
CA ILE A 62 -5.71 1.01 8.18
C ILE A 62 -5.66 1.43 9.63
N GLU A 63 -6.47 2.42 10.02
CA GLU A 63 -6.48 2.90 11.38
C GLU A 63 -7.83 3.47 11.82
N THR A 64 -8.02 3.58 13.13
CA THR A 64 -9.16 4.25 13.75
C THR A 64 -8.76 4.91 15.07
N LYS A 65 -9.47 5.99 15.41
CA LYS A 65 -9.44 6.63 16.74
C LYS A 65 -10.65 6.24 17.60
N GLY A 66 -11.46 5.29 17.14
CA GLY A 66 -12.66 4.79 17.82
C GLY A 66 -14.00 5.31 17.27
N GLN A 67 -13.99 6.20 16.28
CA GLN A 67 -15.22 6.66 15.61
C GLN A 67 -15.36 6.06 14.21
N GLU A 68 -14.35 6.25 13.38
CA GLU A 68 -14.36 5.84 11.97
C GLU A 68 -13.05 5.16 11.60
N TRP A 69 -13.11 4.26 10.61
CA TRP A 69 -11.94 3.63 10.03
C TRP A 69 -11.45 4.45 8.84
N THR A 70 -10.18 4.80 8.85
CA THR A 70 -9.49 5.43 7.73
C THR A 70 -8.46 4.46 7.17
N TYR A 71 -8.05 4.69 5.92
CA TYR A 71 -7.00 3.92 5.30
C TYR A 71 -6.13 4.80 4.39
N GLY A 72 -4.88 4.38 4.22
CA GLY A 72 -3.92 4.95 3.28
C GLY A 72 -3.27 3.86 2.44
N VAL A 73 -3.04 4.13 1.16
CA VAL A 73 -2.42 3.18 0.23
C VAL A 73 -1.17 3.83 -0.37
N GLY A 74 -0.05 3.10 -0.32
CA GLY A 74 1.24 3.58 -0.81
C GLY A 74 1.87 2.63 -1.82
N ARG A 75 2.53 3.19 -2.82
CA ARG A 75 3.34 2.46 -3.80
C ARG A 75 4.65 1.98 -3.16
N LEU A 76 5.03 0.73 -3.42
CA LEU A 76 6.37 0.18 -3.09
C LEU A 76 7.09 -0.47 -4.29
N SER A 77 6.41 -0.69 -5.43
CA SER A 77 7.04 -1.20 -6.66
C SER A 77 6.88 -0.26 -7.86
N ALA A 78 7.94 -0.13 -8.64
CA ALA A 78 7.95 0.46 -9.99
C ALA A 78 8.56 -0.54 -10.98
N PRO A 79 8.26 -0.43 -12.30
CA PRO A 79 7.51 0.64 -12.96
C PRO A 79 6.03 0.34 -13.21
N SER A 80 5.52 -0.83 -12.81
CA SER A 80 4.14 -1.28 -13.07
C SER A 80 3.05 -0.32 -12.59
N GLU A 81 1.90 -0.37 -13.27
CA GLU A 81 0.64 0.13 -12.73
C GLU A 81 0.22 -0.73 -11.54
N LEU A 82 -0.29 -0.08 -10.49
CA LEU A 82 -0.83 -0.72 -9.30
C LEU A 82 -2.26 -0.26 -9.08
N THR A 83 -3.14 -1.18 -8.74
CA THR A 83 -4.52 -0.87 -8.42
C THR A 83 -4.88 -1.51 -7.09
N MET A 84 -5.59 -0.78 -6.24
CA MET A 84 -6.19 -1.29 -5.01
C MET A 84 -7.71 -1.17 -5.12
N ARG A 85 -8.39 -2.28 -4.83
CA ARG A 85 -9.84 -2.32 -4.67
C ARG A 85 -10.20 -2.58 -3.22
N LEU A 86 -11.25 -1.94 -2.75
CA LEU A 86 -11.96 -2.31 -1.54
C LEU A 86 -13.26 -3.00 -1.99
N ASP A 87 -13.37 -4.29 -1.70
CA ASP A 87 -14.37 -5.17 -2.29
C ASP A 87 -14.35 -5.06 -3.84
N ASP A 88 -15.39 -4.49 -4.44
CA ASP A 88 -15.52 -4.33 -5.89
C ASP A 88 -15.25 -2.91 -6.38
N THR A 89 -14.89 -1.97 -5.49
CA THR A 89 -14.64 -0.57 -5.86
C THR A 89 -13.15 -0.29 -5.94
N VAL A 90 -12.69 0.32 -7.04
CA VAL A 90 -11.32 0.83 -7.15
C VAL A 90 -11.19 2.06 -6.26
N VAL A 91 -10.39 1.96 -5.20
CA VAL A 91 -10.20 3.04 -4.21
C VAL A 91 -8.88 3.78 -4.38
N TRP A 92 -7.91 3.15 -5.05
CA TRP A 92 -6.63 3.76 -5.35
C TRP A 92 -6.05 3.15 -6.62
N LYS A 93 -5.45 3.99 -7.45
CA LYS A 93 -4.77 3.60 -8.68
C LYS A 93 -3.52 4.42 -8.85
N GLN A 94 -2.40 3.75 -9.12
CA GLN A 94 -1.12 4.37 -9.38
C GLN A 94 -0.66 3.98 -10.79
N PRO A 95 -0.63 4.95 -11.73
CA PRO A 95 -0.12 4.71 -13.07
C PRO A 95 1.35 4.28 -13.07
N ARG A 96 1.77 3.73 -14.22
CA ARG A 96 3.17 3.39 -14.46
C ARG A 96 4.08 4.60 -14.26
N ALA A 97 5.30 4.35 -13.80
CA ALA A 97 6.25 5.42 -13.50
C ALA A 97 6.91 6.08 -14.73
N PHE A 98 6.69 5.55 -15.95
CA PHE A 98 7.51 5.85 -17.13
C PHE A 98 7.46 7.31 -17.63
N GLU A 99 6.54 8.14 -17.15
CA GLU A 99 6.46 9.56 -17.53
C GLU A 99 7.23 10.50 -16.56
N SER A 100 7.73 10.00 -15.42
CA SER A 100 8.44 10.86 -14.44
C SER A 100 9.45 10.13 -13.55
N LEU A 101 10.27 9.25 -14.14
CA LEU A 101 11.47 8.70 -13.48
C LEU A 101 12.57 9.75 -13.27
N SER A 102 12.22 10.95 -12.80
CA SER A 102 13.18 11.98 -12.43
C SER A 102 13.75 11.67 -11.05
N TRP A 103 15.04 11.93 -10.84
CA TRP A 103 15.69 11.90 -9.51
C TRP A 103 15.12 12.90 -8.51
N THR A 104 14.20 13.76 -8.95
CA THR A 104 13.49 14.73 -8.11
C THR A 104 12.08 14.29 -7.71
N ASN A 105 11.62 13.13 -8.19
CA ASN A 105 10.29 12.61 -7.85
C ASN A 105 10.38 11.83 -6.52
N PRO A 106 9.52 12.12 -5.53
CA PRO A 106 9.60 11.52 -4.18
C PRO A 106 9.62 9.99 -4.14
N TYR A 107 9.20 9.31 -5.20
CA TYR A 107 9.22 7.84 -5.28
C TYR A 107 10.54 7.25 -5.78
N THR A 108 11.25 7.93 -6.69
CA THR A 108 12.46 7.42 -7.37
C THR A 108 13.73 7.81 -6.65
N ALA A 109 13.75 9.01 -6.04
CA ALA A 109 14.76 9.39 -5.08
C ALA A 109 14.26 10.55 -4.21
N SER A 110 14.42 10.41 -2.90
CA SER A 110 14.28 11.53 -1.96
C SER A 110 15.67 12.09 -1.70
N ASN A 111 16.08 13.09 -2.49
CA ASN A 111 17.36 13.77 -2.30
C ASN A 111 17.25 14.94 -1.30
N THR A 112 16.35 14.85 -0.33
CA THR A 112 16.17 15.90 0.68
C THR A 112 17.41 15.96 1.56
N PRO A 113 18.03 17.14 1.72
CA PRO A 113 19.08 17.32 2.72
C PRO A 113 18.53 16.95 4.09
N ALA A 114 19.13 15.95 4.73
CA ALA A 114 18.84 15.63 6.11
C ALA A 114 19.89 16.30 6.99
N THR A 115 19.45 17.22 7.85
CA THR A 115 20.28 17.71 8.94
C THR A 115 20.00 16.83 10.15
N PHE A 116 20.92 15.92 10.47
CA PHE A 116 20.87 15.15 11.70
C PHE A 116 21.48 15.99 12.84
N PRO A 117 20.92 15.94 14.06
CA PRO A 117 21.56 16.52 15.24
C PRO A 117 22.90 15.83 15.56
#